data_AF-A0A937PW93-F1
#
_entry.id   AF-A0A937PW93-F1
#
_cell.length_a   1.000
_cell.length_b   1.000
_cell.length_c   1.000
_cell.angle_alpha   90.00
_cell.angle_beta   90.00
_cell.angle_gamma   90.00
#
_symmetry.space_group_name_H-M   'P 1'
#
loop_
_entity.id
_entity.type
_entity.pdbx_description
1 polymer ?
#
loop_
_entity_poly.entity_id
_entity_poly.type
_entity_poly.pdbx_seq_one_letter_code
_entity_poly.pdbx_strand_id
1 'polypeptide(L)'
;MNKVAGKIKETASSVRTKIQRRTKPTLSFPLRSLSNVKYRPKKGFLELKGKKKTRTLTVATVKTFAQTLRMMSQAKMLVEDDEIMTKRE
;
A
#
# COMPACT_ATOMS: atom_id res chain seq x y z
N MET A 1 -7.02 -18.16 -8.48
CA MET A 1 -6.70 -17.21 -7.37
C MET A 1 -6.72 -15.79 -7.92
N ASN A 2 -7.36 -14.86 -7.21
CA ASN A 2 -7.36 -13.44 -7.59
C ASN A 2 -5.92 -12.90 -7.64
N LYS A 3 -5.51 -12.36 -8.80
CA LYS A 3 -4.15 -11.85 -9.06
C LYS A 3 -3.73 -10.77 -8.06
N VAL A 4 -4.67 -10.00 -7.54
CA VAL A 4 -4.42 -8.96 -6.53
C VAL A 4 -4.14 -9.58 -5.16
N ALA A 5 -4.96 -10.53 -4.72
CA ALA A 5 -4.75 -11.25 -3.46
C ALA A 5 -3.40 -11.98 -3.43
N GLY A 6 -2.99 -12.55 -4.58
CA GLY A 6 -1.65 -13.14 -4.75
C GLY A 6 -0.51 -12.15 -4.47
N LYS A 7 -0.59 -10.93 -5.05
CA LYS A 7 0.42 -9.87 -4.81
C LYS A 7 0.45 -9.39 -3.36
N ILE A 8 -0.71 -9.37 -2.68
CA ILE A 8 -0.77 -9.02 -1.25
C ILE A 8 -0.03 -10.08 -0.42
N LYS A 9 -0.29 -11.37 -0.68
CA LYS A 9 0.39 -12.49 -0.02
C LYS A 9 1.91 -12.45 -0.26
N GLU A 10 2.33 -12.24 -1.51
CA GLU A 10 3.75 -12.12 -1.87
C GLU A 10 4.44 -10.97 -1.12
N THR A 11 3.80 -9.80 -1.06
CA THR A 11 4.33 -8.65 -0.32
C THR A 11 4.45 -8.97 1.17
N ALA A 12 3.46 -9.63 1.76
CA ALA A 12 3.49 -10.05 3.17
C ALA A 12 4.62 -11.06 3.43
N SER A 13 4.80 -12.04 2.54
CA SER A 13 5.91 -13.00 2.61
C SER A 13 7.26 -12.30 2.53
N SER A 14 7.43 -11.34 1.62
CA SER A 14 8.66 -10.54 1.49
C SER A 14 8.98 -9.77 2.78
N VAL A 15 7.97 -9.16 3.41
CA VAL A 15 8.12 -8.48 4.71
C VAL A 15 8.56 -9.45 5.79
N ARG A 16 7.90 -10.61 5.91
CA ARG A 16 8.24 -11.65 6.88
C ARG A 16 9.67 -12.15 6.69
N THR A 17 10.07 -12.46 5.46
CA THR A 17 11.42 -12.93 5.14
C THR A 17 12.47 -11.88 5.49
N LYS A 18 12.22 -10.59 5.22
CA LYS A 18 13.15 -9.51 5.61
C LYS A 18 13.33 -9.41 7.12
N ILE A 19 12.24 -9.54 7.89
CA ILE A 19 12.28 -9.54 9.35
C ILE A 19 13.06 -10.75 9.87
N GLN A 20 12.81 -11.96 9.34
CA GLN A 20 13.53 -13.17 9.73
C GLN A 20 15.04 -13.06 9.46
N ARG A 21 15.41 -12.38 8.37
CA ARG A 21 16.80 -12.07 8.03
C ARG A 21 17.39 -10.91 8.84
N ARG A 22 16.69 -10.38 9.85
CA ARG A 22 17.06 -9.21 10.67
C ARG A 22 17.35 -7.95 9.85
N THR A 23 16.77 -7.86 8.65
CA THR A 23 16.82 -6.67 7.80
C THR A 23 15.58 -5.82 7.98
N LYS A 24 15.71 -4.51 7.80
CA LYS A 24 14.58 -3.59 7.95
C LYS A 24 13.63 -3.73 6.75
N PRO A 25 12.40 -4.22 6.92
CA PRO A 25 11.44 -4.27 5.82
C PRO A 25 11.01 -2.85 5.44
N THR A 26 10.81 -2.66 4.13
CA THR A 26 10.51 -1.36 3.52
C THR A 26 9.44 -1.55 2.46
N LEU A 27 8.43 -0.69 2.47
CA LEU A 27 7.33 -0.65 1.52
C LEU A 27 7.25 0.74 0.88
N SER A 28 6.87 0.82 -0.39
CA SER A 28 6.78 2.08 -1.14
C SER A 28 5.40 2.24 -1.77
N PHE A 29 4.76 3.38 -1.52
CA PHE A 29 3.39 3.65 -1.95
C PHE A 29 3.34 4.98 -2.71
N PRO A 30 2.42 5.16 -3.69
CA PRO A 30 2.24 6.45 -4.32
C PRO A 30 1.85 7.51 -3.28
N LEU A 31 2.53 8.66 -3.30
CA LEU A 31 2.17 9.79 -2.44
C LEU A 31 0.87 10.40 -2.95
N ARG A 32 -0.21 10.29 -2.19
CA ARG A 32 -1.51 10.89 -2.54
C ARG A 32 -1.62 12.30 -1.99
N SER A 33 -1.03 13.26 -2.71
CA SER A 33 -1.10 14.69 -2.40
C SER A 33 -1.33 15.52 -3.66
N LEU A 34 -1.91 16.72 -3.52
CA LEU A 34 -2.06 17.66 -4.65
C LEU A 34 -0.71 18.04 -5.28
N SER A 35 0.36 18.05 -4.48
CA SER A 35 1.74 18.27 -4.96
C SER A 35 2.32 17.11 -5.78
N ASN A 36 1.62 15.97 -5.88
CA ASN A 36 2.00 14.80 -6.67
C ASN A 36 0.95 14.43 -7.74
N VAL A 37 0.13 15.38 -8.18
CA VAL A 37 -0.80 15.17 -9.29
C VAL A 37 -0.59 16.18 -10.41
N LYS A 38 -0.94 15.77 -11.64
CA LYS A 38 -1.05 16.61 -12.83
C LYS A 38 -2.50 16.56 -13.29
N TYR A 39 -3.09 17.73 -13.49
CA TYR A 39 -4.37 17.84 -14.17
C TYR A 39 -4.14 18.12 -15.65
N ARG A 40 -4.87 17.42 -16.53
CA ARG A 40 -4.95 17.75 -17.96
C ARG A 40 -6.43 17.92 -18.29
N PRO A 41 -6.88 19.11 -18.72
CA PRO A 41 -8.30 19.34 -19.01
C PRO A 41 -8.90 18.30 -19.97
N LYS A 42 -8.15 17.92 -21.01
CA LYS A 42 -8.55 16.88 -21.97
C LYS A 42 -8.80 15.49 -21.35
N LYS A 43 -8.14 15.17 -20.23
CA LYS A 43 -8.33 13.89 -19.52
C LYS A 43 -9.46 13.95 -18.48
N GLY A 44 -9.75 15.13 -17.91
CA GLY A 44 -10.81 15.30 -16.93
C GLY A 44 -10.55 14.74 -15.51
N PHE A 45 -9.34 14.23 -15.21
CA PHE A 45 -9.01 13.73 -13.86
C PHE A 45 -7.56 14.04 -13.42
N LEU A 46 -7.30 13.90 -12.12
CA LEU A 46 -5.98 14.07 -11.51
C LEU A 46 -5.14 12.80 -11.68
N GLU A 47 -4.03 12.91 -12.42
CA GLU A 47 -3.10 11.83 -12.65
C GLU A 47 -1.87 11.95 -11.73
N LEU A 48 -1.46 10.86 -11.09
CA LEU A 48 -0.29 10.87 -10.20
C LEU A 48 1.01 11.12 -11.00
N LYS A 49 1.86 12.02 -10.51
CA LYS A 49 3.17 12.38 -11.11
C LYS A 49 4.29 11.37 -10.81
N GLY A 50 4.03 10.36 -9.98
CA GLY A 50 4.97 9.28 -9.69
C GLY A 50 5.77 9.38 -8.38
N LYS A 51 5.65 10.47 -7.60
CA LYS A 51 6.29 10.52 -6.27
C LYS A 51 5.74 9.41 -5.38
N LYS A 52 6.63 8.77 -4.62
CA LYS A 52 6.29 7.71 -3.69
C LYS A 52 6.69 8.08 -2.27
N LYS A 53 5.96 7.57 -1.28
CA LYS A 53 6.30 7.61 0.12
C LYS A 53 6.78 6.23 0.55
N THR A 54 7.98 6.18 1.10
CA THR A 54 8.58 4.95 1.62
C THR A 54 8.29 4.83 3.11
N ARG A 55 7.89 3.63 3.55
CA ARG A 55 7.67 3.26 4.95
C ARG A 55 8.59 2.11 5.30
N THR A 56 9.54 2.36 6.19
CA THR A 56 10.45 1.35 6.74
C THR A 56 9.98 1.00 8.14
N LEU A 57 10.17 -0.24 8.59
CA LEU A 57 9.90 -0.62 9.98
C LEU A 57 11.05 -0.13 10.88
N THR A 58 10.86 1.02 11.51
CA THR A 58 11.76 1.59 12.54
C THR A 58 10.93 2.08 13.72
N VAL A 59 11.58 2.43 14.84
CA VAL A 59 10.90 2.91 16.06
C VAL A 59 9.98 4.11 15.77
N ALA A 60 10.44 5.08 14.98
CA ALA A 60 9.66 6.29 14.66
C ALA A 60 8.47 6.02 13.72
N THR A 61 8.52 4.99 12.88
CA THR A 61 7.53 4.72 11.83
C THR A 61 6.68 3.48 12.09
N VAL A 62 6.90 2.78 13.21
CA VAL A 62 6.25 1.50 13.57
C VAL A 62 4.72 1.59 13.47
N LYS A 63 4.12 2.65 14.01
CA LYS A 63 2.67 2.88 13.96
C LYS A 63 2.16 2.94 12.52
N THR A 64 2.79 3.76 11.70
CA THR A 64 2.38 3.92 10.29
C THR A 64 2.64 2.67 9.46
N PHE A 65 3.69 1.91 9.78
CA PHE A 65 3.99 0.64 9.11
C PHE A 65 2.93 -0.41 9.46
N ALA A 66 2.57 -0.55 10.73
CA ALA A 66 1.53 -1.45 11.20
C ALA A 66 0.16 -1.09 10.60
N GLN A 67 -0.19 0.20 10.54
CA GLN A 67 -1.41 0.66 9.88
C GLN A 67 -1.47 0.25 8.40
N THR A 68 -0.34 0.33 7.69
CA THR A 68 -0.26 -0.13 6.31
C THR A 68 -0.54 -1.63 6.18
N LEU A 69 0.05 -2.46 7.06
CA LEU A 69 -0.20 -3.90 7.04
C LEU A 69 -1.66 -4.24 7.36
N ARG A 70 -2.28 -3.52 8.32
CA ARG A 70 -3.70 -3.68 8.65
C ARG A 70 -4.60 -3.40 7.45
N MET A 71 -4.35 -2.29 6.75
CA MET A 71 -5.06 -1.95 5.50
C MET A 71 -4.88 -3.02 4.42
N MET A 72 -3.67 -3.57 4.26
CA MET A 72 -3.45 -4.67 3.29
C MET A 72 -4.21 -5.94 3.67
N SER A 73 -4.30 -6.25 4.97
CA SER A 73 -5.09 -7.38 5.46
C SER A 73 -6.57 -7.21 5.16
N GLN A 74 -7.13 -6.01 5.39
CA GLN A 74 -8.53 -5.72 5.05
C GLN A 74 -8.76 -5.76 3.54
N ALA A 75 -7.87 -5.16 2.75
CA ALA A 75 -7.94 -5.21 1.29
C ALA A 75 -7.89 -6.65 0.75
N LYS A 76 -7.19 -7.56 1.42
CA LYS A 76 -7.17 -8.97 1.04
C LYS A 76 -8.55 -9.62 1.21
N MET A 77 -9.22 -9.38 2.34
CA MET A 77 -10.54 -9.95 2.62
C MET A 77 -11.55 -9.46 1.58
N LEU A 78 -11.64 -8.15 1.36
CA LEU A 78 -12.53 -7.55 0.35
C LEU A 78 -12.34 -8.14 -1.05
N VAL A 79 -11.10 -8.39 -1.45
CA VAL A 79 -10.75 -8.95 -2.77
C VAL A 79 -11.06 -10.45 -2.88
N GLU A 80 -11.04 -11.17 -1.75
CA GLU A 80 -11.40 -12.59 -1.68
C GLU A 80 -12.92 -12.78 -1.60
N ASP A 81 -13.63 -11.87 -0.93
CA ASP A 81 -15.08 -11.89 -0.71
C ASP A 81 -15.87 -11.15 -1.81
N ASP A 82 -15.18 -10.55 -2.79
CA ASP A 82 -15.74 -9.73 -3.88
C ASP A 82 -16.58 -8.53 -3.39
N GLU A 83 -16.18 -7.95 -2.26
CA GLU A 83 -16.84 -6.81 -1.63
C GLU A 83 -16.19 -5.47 -1.99
N ILE A 84 -17.02 -4.43 -2.00
CA ILE A 84 -16.59 -3.04 -2.22
C ILE A 84 -16.61 -2.29 -0.90
N MET A 85 -15.52 -1.59 -0.60
CA MET A 85 -15.38 -0.73 0.58
C MET A 85 -15.12 0.71 0.15
N THR A 86 -15.87 1.65 0.72
CA THR A 86 -15.58 3.08 0.55
C THR A 86 -14.47 3.52 1.51
N LYS A 87 -13.93 4.73 1.33
CA LYS A 87 -12.83 5.22 2.18
C LYS A 87 -13.20 5.39 3.67
N ARG A 88 -14.49 5.41 4.01
CA ARG A 88 -15.00 5.64 5.37
C ARG A 88 -15.32 4.35 6.11
N GLU A 89 -15.53 3.28 5.37
CA GLU A 89 -15.72 1.91 5.86
C GLU A 89 -14.36 1.22 6.04
#